data_AF-A0A7C1NWI1-F1
#
_entry.id   AF-A0A7C1NWI1-F1
#
_cell.length_a   1.000
_cell.length_b   1.000
_cell.length_c   1.000
_cell.angle_alpha   90.00
_cell.angle_beta   90.00
_cell.angle_gamma   90.00
#
_symmetry.space_group_name_H-M   'P 1'
#
loop_
_entity.id
_entity.type
_entity.pdbx_description
1 polymer ?
#
loop_
_entity_poly.entity_id
_entity_poly.type
_entity_poly.pdbx_seq_one_letter_code
_entity_poly.pdbx_strand_id
1 'polypeptide(L)' 'FIIIDMVVASTLMSMGMIMLPPVMISLPFKLILFVLVDGWSLLTMEIVKSFR' A
#
# COMPACT_ATOMS: atom_id res chain seq x y z
N PHE A 1 -3.63 1.86 -1.71
CA PHE A 1 -3.56 0.75 -0.73
C PHE A 1 -4.32 -0.48 -1.19
N ILE A 2 -5.66 -0.42 -1.34
CA ILE A 2 -6.50 -1.58 -1.73
C ILE A 2 -6.10 -2.20 -3.07
N ILE A 3 -5.78 -1.38 -4.09
CA ILE A 3 -5.32 -1.89 -5.40
C ILE A 3 -4.04 -2.73 -5.25
N ILE A 4 -3.09 -2.27 -4.44
CA ILE A 4 -1.83 -2.97 -4.19
C ILE A 4 -2.10 -4.32 -3.52
N ASP A 5 -3.03 -4.37 -2.56
CA ASP A 5 -3.41 -5.61 -1.91
C ASP A 5 -4.04 -6.62 -2.87
N MET A 6 -4.94 -6.18 -3.77
CA MET A 6 -5.55 -7.06 -4.76
C MET A 6 -4.53 -7.57 -5.81
N VAL A 7 -3.60 -6.72 -6.24
CA VAL A 7 -2.54 -7.11 -7.20
C VAL A 7 -1.58 -8.11 -6.55
N VAL A 8 -1.14 -7.86 -5.31
CA VAL A 8 -0.26 -8.78 -4.59
C VAL A 8 -0.98 -10.10 -4.27
N ALA A 9 -2.26 -10.05 -3.87
CA ALA A 9 -3.02 -11.27 -3.60
C ALA A 9 -3.25 -12.12 -4.86
N SER A 10 -3.62 -11.51 -5.99
CA SER A 10 -3.83 -12.24 -7.25
C SER A 10 -2.54 -12.83 -7.82
N THR A 11 -1.41 -12.12 -7.70
CA THR A 11 -0.09 -12.66 -8.09
C THR A 11 0.35 -13.81 -7.18
N LEU A 12 0.14 -13.72 -5.86
CA LEU A 12 0.45 -14.80 -4.92
C LEU A 12 -0.39 -16.06 -5.16
N MET A 13 -1.70 -15.86 -5.38
CA MET A 13 -2.63 -16.93 -5.71
C MET A 13 -2.24 -17.60 -7.04
N SER A 14 -1.82 -16.82 -8.03
CA SER A 14 -1.31 -17.35 -9.31
C SER A 14 -0.02 -18.16 -9.17
N MET A 15 0.81 -17.88 -8.15
CA MET A 15 2.02 -18.65 -7.84
C MET A 15 1.73 -19.92 -7.01
N GLY A 16 0.46 -20.19 -6.66
CA GLY A 16 0.07 -21.35 -5.85
C GLY A 16 0.43 -21.23 -4.36
N MET A 17 0.91 -20.06 -3.91
CA MET A 17 1.40 -19.87 -2.55
C MET A 17 0.30 -19.43 -1.58
N ILE A 18 -0.67 -20.32 -1.32
CA ILE A 18 -1.84 -20.04 -0.46
C ILE A 18 -1.45 -19.83 1.00
N MET A 19 -0.36 -20.45 1.46
CA MET A 19 0.05 -20.45 2.87
C MET A 19 0.86 -19.23 3.31
N LEU A 20 1.43 -18.45 2.39
CA LEU A 20 2.09 -17.21 2.76
C LEU A 20 1.06 -16.09 2.83
N PRO A 21 0.93 -15.36 3.95
CA PRO A 21 0.02 -14.22 4.03
C PRO A 21 0.45 -13.15 3.02
N PRO A 22 -0.39 -12.78 2.04
CA PRO A 22 -0.04 -11.78 1.01
C PRO A 22 0.29 -10.41 1.61
N VAL A 23 -0.17 -10.16 2.84
CA VAL A 23 0.12 -8.95 3.63
C VAL A 23 1.62 -8.75 3.86
N MET A 24 2.38 -9.83 4.06
CA MET A 24 3.84 -9.74 4.27
C MET A 24 4.57 -9.13 3.07
N ILE A 25 4.04 -9.34 1.86
CA ILE A 25 4.61 -8.80 0.62
C ILE A 25 3.99 -7.44 0.30
N SER A 26 2.70 -7.24 0.59
CA SER A 26 2.04 -5.97 0.28
C SER A 26 2.45 -4.83 1.22
N LEU A 27 2.85 -5.11 2.47
CA LEU A 27 3.30 -4.10 3.44
C LEU A 27 4.54 -3.31 3.01
N PRO A 28 5.71 -3.92 2.72
CA PRO A 28 6.89 -3.18 2.29
C PRO A 28 6.63 -2.43 0.98
N PHE A 29 5.88 -3.03 0.04
CA PHE A 29 5.54 -2.41 -1.23
C PHE A 29 4.67 -1.16 -1.06
N LYS A 30 3.66 -1.23 -0.18
CA LYS A 30 2.81 -0.09 0.19
C LYS A 30 3.61 1.05 0.81
N LEU A 31 4.54 0.75 1.71
CA LEU A 31 5.36 1.77 2.37
C LEU A 31 6.29 2.49 1.38
N ILE A 32 6.95 1.73 0.49
CA ILE A 32 7.83 2.31 -0.54
C ILE A 32 7.02 3.23 -1.46
N LEU A 33 5.88 2.77 -1.99
CA LEU A 33 5.01 3.61 -2.83
C LEU A 33 4.51 4.85 -2.09
N PHE A 34 4.17 4.72 -0.81
CA PHE A 34 3.69 5.84 -0.01
C PHE A 34 4.77 6.91 0.22
N VAL A 35 6.01 6.49 0.43
CA VAL A 35 7.16 7.40 0.54
C VAL A 35 7.51 8.01 -0.82
N LEU A 36 7.49 7.24 -1.91
CA LEU A 36 7.82 7.72 -3.26
C LEU A 36 6.87 8.81 -3.78
N VAL A 37 5.62 8.80 -3.33
CA VAL A 37 4.60 9.79 -3.73
C VAL A 37 4.57 10.99 -2.75
N ASP A 38 5.54 11.10 -1.84
CA ASP A 38 5.55 12.11 -0.75
C ASP A 38 4.22 12.11 0.04
N GLY A 39 3.68 10.91 0.32
CA GLY A 39 2.37 10.74 0.94
C GLY A 39 2.24 11.43 2.30
N TRP A 40 3.34 11.56 3.05
CA TRP A 40 3.36 12.31 4.31
C TRP A 40 3.13 13.82 4.11
N SER A 41 3.73 14.41 3.07
CA SER A 41 3.53 15.83 2.76
C SER A 41 2.10 16.09 2.31
N LEU A 42 1.55 15.22 1.46
CA LEU A 42 0.16 15.31 1.01
C LEU A 42 -0.84 15.18 2.17
N LEU A 43 -0.67 14.19 3.05
CA LEU A 43 -1.55 14.03 4.22
C LEU A 43 -1.50 15.25 5.14
N THR A 44 -0.30 15.73 5.48
CA THR A 44 -0.15 16.88 6.39
C THR A 44 -0.71 18.16 5.79
N MET A 45 -0.50 18.41 4.49
CA MET A 45 -1.06 19.57 3.79
C MET A 45 -2.59 19.54 3.78
N GLU A 46 -3.20 18.41 3.43
CA GLU A 46 -4.65 18.28 3.37
C GLU A 46 -5.30 18.35 4.76
N ILE A 47 -4.65 17.81 5.80
CA ILE A 47 -5.09 17.97 7.18
C ILE A 47 -5.10 19.45 7.57
N VAL A 48 -3.99 20.18 7.33
CA VAL A 48 -3.91 21.61 7.67
C VAL A 48 -4.93 22.44 6.89
N LYS A 49 -5.14 22.15 5.59
CA LYS A 49 -6.18 22.79 4.79
C LYS A 49 -7.58 22.54 5.34
N SER A 50 -7.87 21.33 5.82
CA SER A 50 -9.19 20.97 6.34
C SER A 50 -9.58 21.72 7.61
N PHE A 51 -8.62 22.28 8.36
CA PHE A 51 -8.87 23.03 9.59
C PHE A 51 -9.12 24.54 9.37
N ARG A 52 -9.03 25.04 8.13
CA ARG A 52 -9.31 26.43 7.77
C ARG A 52 -10.63 26.54 7.02
#